data_AF-A0A813QAG8-F1
#
_entry.id   AF-A0A813QAG8-F1
#
_cell.length_a   1.000
_cell.length_b   1.000
_cell.length_c   1.000
_cell.angle_alpha   90.00
_cell.angle_beta   90.00
_cell.angle_gamma   90.00
#
_symmetry.space_group_name_H-M   'P 1'
#
loop_
_entity.id
_entity.type
_entity.pdbx_description
1 polymer ?
#
loop_
_entity_poly.entity_id
_entity_poly.type
_entity_poly.pdbx_seq_one_letter_code
_entity_poly.pdbx_strand_id
1 'polypeptide(L)'
;MNKHTTRKPIIIRGENLTIEDFVKVVRHNHPVELSEDNVVCSRMEQSISIIDNIVKASLPLYGVTTLFGGLANRTVSTEFAAELQNNLVYAHKTGAGSIMPLESIRGAMLLRANTHLIGASGIRRQWDERLVHFLREGVTPLVPEFGSIGASGDLIPMSYIAAAISGVDERVKVDFQGEKISAPEALTRLGFKPELYNAKEGLAMLNGTSVMTSSASLACYDFYILMAATLQVHAMTLQALAASNQPFNPFLHKVKSHQGQVCENHF
;
A
#
# COMPACT_ATOMS: atom_id res chain seq x y z
N MET A 1 36.20 2.07 -0.60
CA MET A 1 35.31 2.93 0.23
C MET A 1 34.35 3.64 -0.70
N ASN A 2 33.18 3.03 -0.95
CA ASN A 2 32.15 3.64 -1.79
C ASN A 2 31.47 4.75 -1.02
N LYS A 3 31.57 5.98 -1.53
CA LYS A 3 30.74 7.09 -1.12
C LYS A 3 29.29 6.71 -1.47
N HIS A 4 28.55 6.18 -0.52
CA HIS A 4 27.10 6.18 -0.59
C HIS A 4 26.66 7.64 -0.64
N THR A 5 26.38 8.13 -1.84
CA THR A 5 25.54 9.32 -2.01
C THR A 5 24.22 8.99 -1.32
N THR A 6 24.05 9.54 -0.11
CA THR A 6 22.84 9.37 0.69
C THR A 6 21.69 10.01 -0.08
N ARG A 7 20.92 9.18 -0.79
CA ARG A 7 19.72 9.63 -1.50
C ARG A 7 18.76 10.21 -0.48
N LYS A 8 18.33 11.46 -0.67
CA LYS A 8 17.36 12.10 0.22
C LYS A 8 16.09 11.23 0.27
N PRO A 9 15.61 10.87 1.47
CA PRO A 9 14.43 10.01 1.60
C PRO A 9 13.18 10.72 1.08
N ILE A 10 12.26 9.92 0.53
CA ILE A 10 10.89 10.36 0.27
C ILE A 10 10.17 10.41 1.62
N ILE A 11 9.60 11.56 1.97
CA ILE A 11 8.87 11.75 3.23
C ILE A 11 7.37 11.60 2.97
N ILE A 12 6.78 10.52 3.46
CA ILE A 12 5.32 10.31 3.40
C ILE A 12 4.63 11.03 4.55
N ARG A 13 3.46 11.60 4.27
CA ARG A 13 2.75 12.51 5.20
C ARG A 13 1.23 12.45 5.08
N GLY A 14 0.66 11.47 4.40
CA GLY A 14 -0.79 11.36 4.19
C GLY A 14 -1.32 11.96 2.90
N GLU A 15 -0.46 12.57 2.09
CA GLU A 15 -0.86 13.29 0.89
C GLU A 15 0.31 13.38 -0.10
N ASN A 16 0.00 13.77 -1.34
CA ASN A 16 0.97 14.17 -2.37
C ASN A 16 2.07 13.14 -2.70
N LEU A 17 1.81 11.84 -2.50
CA LEU A 17 2.67 10.77 -3.00
C LEU A 17 2.38 10.55 -4.49
N THR A 18 3.38 10.81 -5.34
CA THR A 18 3.26 10.66 -6.80
C THR A 18 3.51 9.22 -7.24
N ILE A 19 3.09 8.85 -8.46
CA ILE A 19 3.38 7.53 -9.04
C ILE A 19 4.89 7.33 -9.19
N GLU A 20 5.61 8.39 -9.57
CA GLU A 20 7.07 8.37 -9.71
C GLU A 20 7.76 8.10 -8.38
N ASP A 21 7.33 8.76 -7.30
CA ASP A 21 7.88 8.52 -5.95
C ASP A 21 7.54 7.13 -5.46
N PHE A 22 6.30 6.67 -5.69
CA PHE A 22 5.88 5.30 -5.42
C PHE A 22 6.81 4.29 -6.10
N VAL A 23 7.07 4.43 -7.41
CA VAL A 23 7.93 3.51 -8.15
C VAL A 23 9.38 3.55 -7.67
N LYS A 24 9.92 4.72 -7.34
CA LYS A 24 11.27 4.84 -6.74
C LYS A 24 11.41 3.98 -5.49
N VAL A 25 10.43 4.00 -4.59
CA VAL A 25 10.47 3.19 -3.37
C VAL A 25 10.29 1.70 -3.69
N VAL A 26 9.28 1.39 -4.50
CA VAL A 26 8.80 0.02 -4.70
C VAL A 26 9.75 -0.82 -5.56
N ARG A 27 10.28 -0.27 -6.66
CA ARG A 27 11.17 -0.97 -7.61
C ARG A 27 12.65 -0.67 -7.42
N HIS A 28 12.98 0.51 -6.90
CA HIS A 28 14.37 0.98 -6.84
C HIS A 28 14.92 1.11 -5.42
N ASN A 29 14.19 0.58 -4.43
CA ASN A 29 14.55 0.62 -3.00
C ASN A 29 14.99 2.02 -2.55
N HIS A 30 14.35 3.07 -3.09
CA HIS A 30 14.65 4.44 -2.68
C HIS A 30 14.22 4.63 -1.21
N PRO A 31 15.05 5.29 -0.37
CA PRO A 31 14.72 5.47 1.04
C PRO A 31 13.39 6.19 1.25
N VAL A 32 12.61 5.73 2.22
CA VAL A 32 11.33 6.32 2.64
C VAL A 32 11.30 6.47 4.15
N GLU A 33 10.70 7.57 4.61
CA GLU A 33 10.53 7.92 6.02
C GLU A 33 9.15 8.50 6.27
N LEU A 34 8.65 8.32 7.49
CA LEU A 34 7.43 9.00 7.96
C LEU A 34 7.76 10.47 8.23
N SER A 35 6.78 11.35 8.02
CA SER A 35 6.88 12.74 8.44
C SER A 35 6.96 12.84 9.96
N GLU A 36 7.97 13.55 10.46
CA GLU A 36 8.11 13.98 11.86
C GLU A 36 7.44 15.35 12.13
N ASP A 37 6.65 15.84 11.17
CA ASP A 37 5.88 17.07 11.33
C ASP A 37 4.87 16.94 12.49
N ASN A 38 4.92 17.89 13.43
CA ASN A 38 4.09 17.90 14.63
C ASN A 38 2.58 17.87 14.31
N VAL A 39 2.14 18.47 13.20
CA VAL A 39 0.74 18.46 12.78
C VAL A 39 0.31 17.05 12.39
N VAL A 40 1.19 16.31 11.68
CA VAL A 40 0.93 14.92 11.29
C VAL A 40 0.89 14.01 12.52
N CYS A 41 1.86 14.15 13.44
CA CYS A 41 1.89 13.38 14.68
C CYS A 41 0.64 13.65 15.53
N SER A 42 0.29 14.93 15.73
CA SER A 42 -0.84 15.33 16.57
C SER A 42 -2.18 14.81 16.04
N ARG A 43 -2.45 14.87 14.73
CA ARG A 43 -3.71 14.34 14.18
C ARG A 43 -3.82 12.82 14.30
N MET A 44 -2.70 12.08 14.23
CA MET A 44 -2.71 10.63 14.48
C MET A 44 -3.05 10.32 15.94
N GLU A 45 -2.45 11.03 16.90
CA GLU A 45 -2.74 10.88 18.33
C GLU A 45 -4.19 11.23 18.67
N GLN A 46 -4.74 12.29 18.07
CA GLN A 46 -6.15 12.64 18.20
C GLN A 46 -7.06 11.52 17.67
N SER A 47 -6.72 10.92 16.53
CA SER A 47 -7.44 9.78 15.95
C SER A 47 -7.54 8.61 16.93
N ILE A 48 -6.42 8.27 17.58
CA ILE A 48 -6.35 7.18 18.57
C ILE A 48 -7.20 7.52 19.79
N SER A 49 -7.06 8.75 20.31
CA SER A 49 -7.79 9.23 21.49
C SER A 49 -9.32 9.17 21.29
N ILE A 50 -9.80 9.44 20.07
CA ILE A 50 -11.23 9.31 19.73
C ILE A 50 -11.69 7.85 19.84
N ILE A 51 -10.92 6.90 19.30
CA ILE A 51 -11.24 5.48 19.42
C ILE A 51 -11.26 5.04 20.89
N ASP A 52 -10.26 5.43 21.67
CA ASP A 52 -10.18 5.10 23.09
C ASP A 52 -11.39 5.64 23.87
N ASN A 53 -11.84 6.86 23.57
CA ASN A 53 -13.02 7.45 24.21
C ASN A 53 -14.31 6.73 23.82
N ILE A 54 -14.46 6.34 22.54
CA ILE A 54 -15.61 5.57 22.06
C ILE A 54 -15.67 4.20 22.76
N VAL A 55 -14.53 3.51 22.86
CA VAL A 55 -14.43 2.21 23.54
C VAL A 55 -14.73 2.37 25.03
N LYS A 56 -14.15 3.36 25.73
CA LYS A 56 -14.42 3.61 27.15
C LYS A 56 -15.89 3.94 27.44
N ALA A 57 -16.55 4.65 26.52
CA ALA A 57 -17.95 5.02 26.65
C ALA A 57 -18.91 3.91 26.16
N SER A 58 -18.40 2.76 25.71
CA SER A 58 -19.19 1.66 25.13
C SER A 58 -20.14 2.11 24.02
N LEU A 59 -19.72 3.11 23.24
CA LEU A 59 -20.52 3.63 22.13
C LEU A 59 -20.44 2.66 20.94
N PRO A 60 -21.55 2.45 20.21
CA PRO A 60 -21.57 1.56 19.05
C PRO A 60 -20.73 2.14 17.91
N LEU A 61 -19.72 1.38 17.46
CA LEU A 61 -18.83 1.70 16.37
C LEU A 61 -18.50 0.44 15.56
N TYR A 62 -18.75 0.52 14.25
CA TYR A 62 -18.56 -0.60 13.32
C TYR A 62 -17.15 -1.21 13.40
N GLY A 63 -17.09 -2.52 13.61
CA GLY A 63 -15.84 -3.28 13.64
C GLY A 63 -14.91 -2.90 14.80
N VAL A 64 -15.42 -2.19 15.81
CA VAL A 64 -14.71 -1.85 17.06
C VAL A 64 -15.50 -2.38 18.25
N THR A 65 -16.74 -1.91 18.43
CA THR A 65 -17.69 -2.38 19.45
C THR A 65 -18.87 -3.15 18.83
N THR A 66 -18.81 -3.40 17.53
CA THR A 66 -19.68 -4.33 16.81
C THR A 66 -18.86 -5.26 15.91
N LEU A 67 -19.44 -6.37 15.46
CA LEU A 67 -18.80 -7.28 14.50
C LEU A 67 -18.74 -6.69 13.07
N PHE A 68 -18.30 -7.50 12.12
CA PHE A 68 -18.04 -7.09 10.73
C PHE A 68 -19.13 -7.59 9.77
N GLY A 69 -19.27 -6.90 8.63
CA GLY A 69 -20.10 -7.34 7.51
C GLY A 69 -21.55 -7.64 7.90
N GLY A 70 -22.07 -8.80 7.49
CA GLY A 70 -23.44 -9.23 7.80
C GLY A 70 -23.75 -9.42 9.29
N LEU A 71 -22.73 -9.40 10.16
CA LEU A 71 -22.88 -9.51 11.62
C LEU A 71 -22.74 -8.15 12.34
N ALA A 72 -22.64 -7.04 11.62
CA ALA A 72 -22.41 -5.71 12.19
C ALA A 72 -23.47 -5.22 13.19
N ASN A 73 -24.64 -5.86 13.21
CA ASN A 73 -25.71 -5.63 14.19
C ASN A 73 -25.46 -6.30 15.55
N ARG A 74 -24.40 -7.09 15.71
CA ARG A 74 -24.00 -7.73 16.96
C ARG A 74 -22.96 -6.87 17.67
N THR A 75 -23.20 -6.56 18.94
CA THR A 75 -22.29 -5.83 19.79
C THR A 75 -21.19 -6.74 20.35
N VAL A 76 -20.04 -6.13 20.65
CA VAL A 76 -18.89 -6.76 21.29
C VAL A 76 -18.58 -5.93 22.52
N SER A 77 -18.40 -6.59 23.67
CA SER A 77 -18.01 -5.89 24.88
C SER A 77 -16.58 -5.37 24.77
N THR A 78 -16.30 -4.28 25.48
CA THR A 78 -15.08 -3.48 25.29
C THR A 78 -13.83 -4.25 25.70
N GLU A 79 -13.94 -5.23 26.62
CA GLU A 79 -12.86 -6.13 26.98
C GLU A 79 -12.38 -7.03 25.82
N PHE A 80 -13.24 -7.32 24.84
CA PHE A 80 -12.88 -8.11 23.65
C PHE A 80 -12.53 -7.26 22.43
N ALA A 81 -12.52 -5.92 22.54
CA ALA A 81 -12.31 -5.03 21.39
C ALA A 81 -10.95 -5.23 20.70
N ALA A 82 -9.89 -5.51 21.48
CA ALA A 82 -8.56 -5.83 20.95
C ALA A 82 -8.50 -7.26 20.37
N GLU A 83 -9.08 -8.24 21.06
CA GLU A 83 -9.14 -9.63 20.58
C GLU A 83 -9.87 -9.72 19.22
N LEU A 84 -10.97 -8.98 19.07
CA LEU A 84 -11.72 -8.86 17.82
C LEU A 84 -10.82 -8.45 16.64
N GLN A 85 -9.88 -7.53 16.83
CA GLN A 85 -8.98 -7.06 15.76
C GLN A 85 -7.94 -8.12 15.37
N ASN A 86 -7.40 -8.84 16.34
CA ASN A 86 -6.43 -9.90 16.06
C ASN A 86 -7.11 -11.11 15.41
N ASN A 87 -8.31 -11.46 15.85
CA ASN A 87 -9.16 -12.47 15.22
C ASN A 87 -9.56 -12.07 13.79
N LEU A 88 -9.81 -10.78 13.54
CA LEU A 88 -10.08 -10.27 12.19
C LEU A 88 -8.89 -10.56 11.25
N VAL A 89 -7.68 -10.22 11.67
CA VAL A 89 -6.44 -10.48 10.90
C VAL A 89 -6.28 -11.97 10.62
N TYR A 90 -6.48 -12.81 11.64
CA TYR A 90 -6.39 -14.26 11.50
C TYR A 90 -7.43 -14.82 10.52
N ALA A 91 -8.70 -14.44 10.69
CA ALA A 91 -9.83 -15.00 9.96
C ALA A 91 -9.86 -14.62 8.47
N HIS A 92 -9.28 -13.48 8.08
CA HIS A 92 -9.24 -13.03 6.68
C HIS A 92 -8.07 -13.59 5.88
N LYS A 93 -7.17 -14.33 6.53
CA LYS A 93 -6.01 -14.94 5.87
C LYS A 93 -6.38 -16.23 5.14
N THR A 94 -7.27 -16.10 4.16
CA THR A 94 -7.87 -17.19 3.38
C THR A 94 -7.55 -17.08 1.89
N GLY A 95 -6.52 -16.30 1.54
CA GLY A 95 -6.08 -16.12 0.16
C GLY A 95 -5.54 -17.40 -0.49
N ALA A 96 -5.60 -17.48 -1.81
CA ALA A 96 -5.21 -18.63 -2.61
C ALA A 96 -4.45 -18.22 -3.89
N GLY A 97 -3.97 -19.20 -4.65
CA GLY A 97 -3.24 -18.97 -5.90
C GLY A 97 -1.74 -18.75 -5.68
N SER A 98 -1.10 -18.19 -6.71
CA SER A 98 0.33 -17.87 -6.68
C SER A 98 0.60 -16.69 -5.76
N ILE A 99 1.87 -16.52 -5.36
CA ILE A 99 2.26 -15.34 -4.61
C ILE A 99 2.31 -14.13 -5.57
N MET A 100 1.69 -13.03 -5.15
CA MET A 100 1.72 -11.76 -5.88
C MET A 100 3.16 -11.25 -6.08
N PRO A 101 3.42 -10.47 -7.14
CA PRO A 101 4.70 -9.78 -7.30
C PRO A 101 5.07 -8.98 -6.05
N LEU A 102 6.32 -9.10 -5.59
CA LEU A 102 6.79 -8.43 -4.37
C LEU A 102 6.64 -6.92 -4.46
N GLU A 103 6.82 -6.33 -5.64
CA GLU A 103 6.58 -4.91 -5.86
C GLU A 103 5.15 -4.47 -5.54
N SER A 104 4.14 -5.26 -5.88
CA SER A 104 2.74 -4.95 -5.54
C SER A 104 2.53 -4.91 -4.03
N ILE A 105 3.20 -5.79 -3.28
CA ILE A 105 3.08 -5.86 -1.82
C ILE A 105 3.87 -4.73 -1.15
N ARG A 106 5.09 -4.42 -1.62
CA ARG A 106 5.86 -3.26 -1.19
C ARG A 106 5.06 -1.97 -1.39
N GLY A 107 4.43 -1.81 -2.56
CA GLY A 107 3.58 -0.65 -2.82
C GLY A 107 2.36 -0.60 -1.91
N ALA A 108 1.74 -1.73 -1.59
CA ALA A 108 0.62 -1.79 -0.65
C ALA A 108 1.03 -1.33 0.75
N MET A 109 2.21 -1.76 1.23
CA MET A 109 2.77 -1.32 2.51
C MET A 109 3.02 0.20 2.54
N LEU A 110 3.62 0.75 1.47
CA LEU A 110 3.88 2.17 1.33
C LEU A 110 2.59 2.99 1.35
N LEU A 111 1.61 2.59 0.54
CA LEU A 111 0.33 3.27 0.43
C LEU A 111 -0.45 3.20 1.74
N ARG A 112 -0.47 2.04 2.41
CA ARG A 112 -1.15 1.87 3.69
C ARG A 112 -0.55 2.76 4.76
N ALA A 113 0.77 2.80 4.89
CA ALA A 113 1.47 3.67 5.81
C ALA A 113 1.18 5.15 5.52
N ASN A 114 1.20 5.54 4.23
CA ASN A 114 0.86 6.90 3.84
C ASN A 114 -0.58 7.25 4.25
N THR A 115 -1.58 6.40 3.95
CA THR A 115 -2.98 6.67 4.31
C THR A 115 -3.20 6.81 5.81
N HIS A 116 -2.50 6.06 6.66
CA HIS A 116 -2.62 6.20 8.12
C HIS A 116 -2.20 7.57 8.64
N LEU A 117 -1.18 8.17 8.01
CA LEU A 117 -0.68 9.49 8.38
C LEU A 117 -1.73 10.60 8.19
N ILE A 118 -2.84 10.38 7.46
CA ILE A 118 -3.97 11.31 7.38
C ILE A 118 -4.58 11.57 8.77
N GLY A 119 -4.44 10.65 9.73
CA GLY A 119 -4.95 10.82 11.10
C GLY A 119 -6.44 10.49 11.25
N ALA A 120 -6.98 9.64 10.38
CA ALA A 120 -8.40 9.25 10.40
C ALA A 120 -8.61 7.73 10.57
N SER A 121 -7.57 6.99 10.95
CA SER A 121 -7.61 5.52 11.01
C SER A 121 -7.66 4.94 12.44
N GLY A 122 -7.35 5.74 13.46
CA GLY A 122 -7.31 5.28 14.85
C GLY A 122 -6.28 4.17 15.09
N ILE A 123 -5.09 4.29 14.50
CA ILE A 123 -4.01 3.29 14.57
C ILE A 123 -2.74 3.93 15.12
N ARG A 124 -1.99 3.20 15.95
CA ARG A 124 -0.70 3.65 16.48
C ARG A 124 0.35 3.79 15.38
N ARG A 125 1.11 4.88 15.44
CA ARG A 125 2.21 5.21 14.52
C ARG A 125 3.26 4.10 14.38
N GLN A 126 3.50 3.32 15.44
CA GLN A 126 4.45 2.20 15.42
C GLN A 126 4.20 1.19 14.30
N TRP A 127 2.93 1.02 13.86
CA TRP A 127 2.60 0.09 12.78
C TRP A 127 3.07 0.63 11.43
N ASP A 128 2.98 1.95 11.24
CA ASP A 128 3.51 2.64 10.06
C ASP A 128 5.05 2.65 10.07
N GLU A 129 5.65 2.79 11.25
CA GLU A 129 7.10 2.70 11.44
C GLU A 129 7.60 1.30 11.06
N ARG A 130 6.92 0.23 11.50
CA ARG A 130 7.25 -1.14 11.11
C ARG A 130 7.06 -1.37 9.60
N LEU A 131 5.99 -0.86 8.99
CA LEU A 131 5.77 -0.95 7.53
C LEU A 131 6.92 -0.28 6.76
N VAL A 132 7.30 0.93 7.14
CA VAL A 132 8.41 1.68 6.53
C VAL A 132 9.76 0.99 6.79
N HIS A 133 9.95 0.40 7.97
CA HIS A 133 11.17 -0.35 8.28
C HIS A 133 11.30 -1.61 7.43
N PHE A 134 10.23 -2.38 7.24
CA PHE A 134 10.22 -3.52 6.33
C PHE A 134 10.58 -3.09 4.89
N LEU A 135 10.03 -1.97 4.42
CA LEU A 135 10.36 -1.44 3.09
C LEU A 135 11.84 -1.10 2.95
N ARG A 136 12.42 -0.47 3.98
CA ARG A 136 13.83 -0.07 4.06
C ARG A 136 14.77 -1.26 4.08
N GLU A 137 14.45 -2.27 4.86
CA GLU A 137 15.29 -3.47 5.03
C GLU A 137 15.05 -4.53 3.94
N GLY A 138 14.15 -4.28 3.00
CA GLY A 138 13.87 -5.19 1.89
C GLY A 138 13.10 -6.44 2.31
N VAL A 139 12.24 -6.32 3.32
CA VAL A 139 11.38 -7.40 3.81
C VAL A 139 9.98 -7.22 3.25
N THR A 140 9.48 -8.24 2.55
CA THR A 140 8.18 -8.18 1.86
C THR A 140 7.33 -9.40 2.22
N PRO A 141 6.13 -9.24 2.78
CA PRO A 141 5.22 -10.36 3.04
C PRO A 141 4.88 -11.14 1.76
N LEU A 142 4.80 -12.48 1.87
CA LEU A 142 4.35 -13.34 0.78
C LEU A 142 2.83 -13.45 0.82
N VAL A 143 2.18 -12.85 -0.17
CA VAL A 143 0.71 -12.69 -0.21
C VAL A 143 0.14 -13.43 -1.42
N PRO A 144 -0.85 -14.33 -1.26
CA PRO A 144 -1.52 -14.98 -2.38
C PRO A 144 -2.33 -13.99 -3.25
N GLU A 145 -2.44 -14.27 -4.55
CA GLU A 145 -3.07 -13.38 -5.54
C GLU A 145 -4.61 -13.36 -5.52
N PHE A 146 -5.26 -14.44 -5.05
CA PHE A 146 -6.72 -14.53 -5.02
C PHE A 146 -7.28 -14.33 -3.62
N GLY A 147 -8.41 -13.62 -3.54
CA GLY A 147 -9.23 -13.48 -2.33
C GLY A 147 -9.89 -12.12 -2.19
N SER A 148 -9.27 -11.05 -2.67
CA SER A 148 -9.91 -9.73 -2.68
C SER A 148 -10.95 -9.63 -3.79
N ILE A 149 -12.14 -9.08 -3.47
CA ILE A 149 -13.16 -8.71 -4.45
C ILE A 149 -13.17 -7.20 -4.75
N GLY A 150 -12.27 -6.45 -4.12
CA GLY A 150 -12.10 -5.00 -4.32
C GLY A 150 -13.26 -4.09 -3.90
N ALA A 151 -14.30 -4.61 -3.24
CA ALA A 151 -15.50 -3.82 -2.90
C ALA A 151 -15.40 -3.07 -1.55
N SER A 152 -14.86 -3.70 -0.50
CA SER A 152 -14.80 -3.16 0.87
C SER A 152 -13.37 -3.10 1.41
N GLY A 153 -12.42 -2.84 0.51
CA GLY A 153 -10.99 -2.92 0.78
C GLY A 153 -10.37 -4.29 0.46
N ASP A 154 -9.05 -4.30 0.41
CA ASP A 154 -8.18 -5.42 0.12
C ASP A 154 -7.97 -6.33 1.35
N LEU A 155 -9.08 -6.71 2.00
CA LEU A 155 -9.07 -7.33 3.33
C LEU A 155 -8.18 -8.58 3.40
N ILE A 156 -8.32 -9.49 2.43
CA ILE A 156 -7.56 -10.73 2.41
C ILE A 156 -6.06 -10.47 2.23
N PRO A 157 -5.58 -9.83 1.14
CA PRO A 157 -4.15 -9.62 0.98
C PRO A 157 -3.55 -8.70 2.06
N MET A 158 -4.28 -7.70 2.54
CA MET A 158 -3.82 -6.86 3.67
C MET A 158 -3.76 -7.64 4.99
N SER A 159 -4.54 -8.72 5.17
CA SER A 159 -4.44 -9.57 6.36
C SER A 159 -3.11 -10.31 6.45
N TYR A 160 -2.55 -10.73 5.32
CA TYR A 160 -1.21 -11.32 5.27
C TYR A 160 -0.13 -10.31 5.64
N ILE A 161 -0.25 -9.07 5.15
CA ILE A 161 0.66 -7.97 5.49
C ILE A 161 0.56 -7.64 6.99
N ALA A 162 -0.65 -7.46 7.51
CA ALA A 162 -0.88 -7.19 8.93
C ALA A 162 -0.32 -8.30 9.82
N ALA A 163 -0.59 -9.57 9.49
CA ALA A 163 -0.08 -10.71 10.24
C ALA A 163 1.46 -10.81 10.20
N ALA A 164 2.10 -10.42 9.09
CA ALA A 164 3.56 -10.35 9.00
C ALA A 164 4.14 -9.23 9.87
N ILE A 165 3.51 -8.07 9.89
CA ILE A 165 3.96 -6.88 10.63
C ILE A 165 3.77 -7.04 12.15
N SER A 166 2.68 -7.70 12.57
CA SER A 166 2.46 -8.06 13.97
C SER A 166 3.40 -9.18 14.42
N GLY A 167 3.73 -10.10 13.50
CA GLY A 167 4.63 -11.24 13.71
C GLY A 167 4.15 -12.21 14.78
N VAL A 168 2.84 -12.30 14.99
CA VAL A 168 2.24 -13.25 15.95
C VAL A 168 1.93 -14.62 15.34
N ASP A 169 1.93 -14.74 14.00
CA ASP A 169 1.58 -15.98 13.30
C ASP A 169 2.78 -16.57 12.54
N GLU A 170 3.33 -17.67 13.08
CA GLU A 170 4.48 -18.41 12.54
C GLU A 170 4.29 -18.95 11.11
N ARG A 171 3.05 -19.09 10.66
CA ARG A 171 2.72 -19.63 9.33
C ARG A 171 2.85 -18.57 8.25
N VAL A 172 2.90 -17.29 8.62
CA VAL A 172 3.11 -16.20 7.67
C VAL A 172 4.58 -16.19 7.26
N LYS A 173 4.82 -16.17 5.95
CA LYS A 173 6.15 -16.11 5.37
C LYS A 173 6.40 -14.74 4.75
N VAL A 174 7.65 -14.32 4.77
CA VAL A 174 8.12 -13.11 4.10
C VAL A 174 9.29 -13.46 3.20
N ASP A 175 9.48 -12.69 2.13
CA ASP A 175 10.77 -12.57 1.45
C ASP A 175 11.63 -11.59 2.23
N PHE A 176 12.80 -12.03 2.68
CA PHE A 176 13.83 -11.19 3.28
C PHE A 176 15.02 -11.20 2.33
N GLN A 177 15.06 -10.23 1.40
CA GLN A 177 16.14 -10.08 0.42
C GLN A 177 16.42 -11.36 -0.40
N GLY A 178 15.36 -12.06 -0.82
CA GLY A 178 15.44 -13.32 -1.58
C GLY A 178 15.42 -14.59 -0.72
N GLU A 179 15.48 -14.47 0.62
CA GLU A 179 15.33 -15.61 1.54
C GLU A 179 13.88 -15.71 2.04
N LYS A 180 13.24 -16.87 1.87
CA LYS A 180 11.88 -17.11 2.38
C LYS A 180 11.91 -17.61 3.83
N ILE A 181 11.57 -16.75 4.77
CA ILE A 181 11.57 -17.04 6.22
C ILE A 181 10.20 -16.79 6.88
N SER A 182 10.02 -17.18 8.15
CA SER A 182 8.81 -16.81 8.89
C SER A 182 8.81 -15.33 9.28
N ALA A 183 7.62 -14.74 9.41
CA ALA A 183 7.50 -13.36 9.86
C ALA A 183 8.10 -13.13 11.28
N PRO A 184 7.89 -14.03 12.26
CA PRO A 184 8.53 -13.89 13.58
C PRO A 184 10.06 -13.94 13.54
N GLU A 185 10.63 -14.78 12.67
CA GLU A 185 12.07 -14.81 12.44
C GLU A 185 12.58 -13.50 11.84
N ALA A 186 11.87 -12.96 10.83
CA ALA A 186 12.18 -11.66 10.25
C ALA A 186 12.14 -10.54 11.29
N LEU A 187 11.10 -10.49 12.15
CA LEU A 187 11.03 -9.50 13.24
C LEU A 187 12.22 -9.61 14.19
N THR A 188 12.62 -10.83 14.55
CA THR A 188 13.78 -11.08 15.42
C THR A 188 15.06 -10.52 14.79
N ARG A 189 15.29 -10.78 13.49
CA ARG A 189 16.45 -10.23 12.76
C ARG A 189 16.42 -8.70 12.68
N LEU A 190 15.23 -8.10 12.61
CA LEU A 190 15.02 -6.65 12.58
C LEU A 190 15.02 -5.99 13.98
N GLY A 191 15.15 -6.77 15.06
CA GLY A 191 15.12 -6.27 16.44
C GLY A 191 13.72 -5.89 16.95
N PHE A 192 12.66 -6.30 16.26
CA PHE A 192 11.28 -6.11 16.70
C PHE A 192 10.77 -7.31 17.51
N LYS A 193 9.82 -7.03 18.41
CA LYS A 193 9.07 -8.06 19.11
C LYS A 193 7.69 -8.25 18.48
N PRO A 194 7.15 -9.48 18.45
CA PRO A 194 5.76 -9.71 18.14
C PRO A 194 4.84 -8.86 19.03
N GLU A 195 3.78 -8.31 18.45
CA GLU A 195 2.85 -7.44 19.18
C GLU A 195 1.43 -7.58 18.65
N LEU A 196 0.45 -7.47 19.53
CA LEU A 196 -0.97 -7.54 19.18
C LEU A 196 -1.55 -6.17 18.85
N TYR A 197 -2.55 -6.19 17.97
CA TYR A 197 -3.35 -5.01 17.64
C TYR A 197 -4.29 -4.64 18.78
N ASN A 198 -4.42 -3.34 19.04
CA ASN A 198 -5.45 -2.79 19.92
C ASN A 198 -6.78 -2.64 19.15
N ALA A 199 -7.82 -2.18 19.85
CA ALA A 199 -9.11 -1.85 19.25
C ALA A 199 -8.94 -1.00 17.97
N LYS A 200 -9.77 -1.28 16.94
CA LYS A 200 -9.72 -0.68 15.60
C LYS A 200 -8.47 -0.97 14.73
N GLU A 201 -7.31 -1.27 15.30
CA GLU A 201 -6.04 -1.29 14.56
C GLU A 201 -5.97 -2.40 13.50
N GLY A 202 -6.46 -3.60 13.79
CA GLY A 202 -6.54 -4.68 12.80
C GLY A 202 -7.40 -4.27 11.60
N LEU A 203 -8.58 -3.69 11.86
CA LEU A 203 -9.43 -3.16 10.80
C LEU A 203 -8.77 -1.99 10.05
N ALA A 204 -7.98 -1.13 10.73
CA ALA A 204 -7.25 -0.05 10.07
C ALA A 204 -6.18 -0.58 9.10
N MET A 205 -5.47 -1.64 9.48
CA MET A 205 -4.50 -2.31 8.60
C MET A 205 -5.18 -2.96 7.39
N LEU A 206 -6.31 -3.63 7.58
CA LEU A 206 -6.96 -4.42 6.53
C LEU A 206 -7.82 -3.59 5.58
N ASN A 207 -8.57 -2.62 6.12
CA ASN A 207 -9.62 -1.93 5.38
C ASN A 207 -9.05 -0.73 4.59
N GLY A 208 -8.82 -0.96 3.30
CA GLY A 208 -8.43 0.05 2.32
C GLY A 208 -8.06 -0.59 0.99
N THR A 209 -7.84 0.21 -0.04
CA THR A 209 -7.58 -0.26 -1.41
C THR A 209 -6.08 -0.34 -1.74
N SER A 210 -5.23 -0.57 -0.74
CA SER A 210 -3.78 -0.40 -0.88
C SER A 210 -3.14 -1.38 -1.88
N VAL A 211 -3.62 -2.62 -1.98
CA VAL A 211 -3.04 -3.65 -2.85
C VAL A 211 -3.48 -3.45 -4.30
N MET A 212 -4.77 -3.19 -4.52
CA MET A 212 -5.28 -2.89 -5.86
C MET A 212 -4.71 -1.56 -6.38
N THR A 213 -4.59 -0.54 -5.51
CA THR A 213 -4.01 0.76 -5.88
C THR A 213 -2.54 0.62 -6.21
N SER A 214 -1.78 -0.16 -5.43
CA SER A 214 -0.38 -0.49 -5.73
C SER A 214 -0.23 -1.13 -7.11
N SER A 215 -1.05 -2.15 -7.38
CA SER A 215 -1.04 -2.85 -8.67
C SER A 215 -1.42 -1.92 -9.84
N ALA A 216 -2.43 -1.07 -9.63
CA ALA A 216 -2.84 -0.06 -10.62
C ALA A 216 -1.76 1.00 -10.85
N SER A 217 -1.08 1.47 -9.80
CA SER A 217 0.02 2.44 -9.92
C SER A 217 1.20 1.87 -10.72
N LEU A 218 1.58 0.62 -10.49
CA LEU A 218 2.59 -0.08 -11.28
C LEU A 218 2.16 -0.21 -12.75
N ALA A 219 0.92 -0.66 -12.99
CA ALA A 219 0.38 -0.80 -14.34
C ALA A 219 0.31 0.54 -15.09
N CYS A 220 -0.10 1.63 -14.42
CA CYS A 220 -0.09 2.97 -14.99
C CYS A 220 1.33 3.41 -15.37
N TYR A 221 2.31 3.22 -14.49
CA TYR A 221 3.70 3.59 -14.77
C TYR A 221 4.26 2.81 -15.96
N ASP A 222 4.05 1.50 -16.01
CA ASP A 222 4.50 0.66 -17.13
C ASP A 222 3.81 1.03 -18.42
N PHE A 223 2.51 1.34 -18.37
CA PHE A 223 1.75 1.80 -19.52
C PHE A 223 2.36 3.09 -20.12
N TYR A 224 2.76 4.06 -19.29
CA TYR A 224 3.41 5.28 -19.78
C TYR A 224 4.72 4.99 -20.52
N ILE A 225 5.53 4.06 -19.99
CA ILE A 225 6.79 3.65 -20.64
C ILE A 225 6.51 2.93 -21.96
N LEU A 226 5.59 1.97 -21.96
CA LEU A 226 5.23 1.20 -23.13
C LEU A 226 4.59 2.06 -24.22
N MET A 227 3.77 3.04 -23.85
CA MET A 227 3.16 3.98 -24.79
C MET A 227 4.24 4.82 -25.48
N ALA A 228 5.19 5.38 -24.72
CA ALA A 228 6.30 6.14 -25.27
C ALA A 228 7.16 5.29 -26.25
N ALA A 229 7.46 4.05 -25.88
CA ALA A 229 8.18 3.11 -26.76
C ALA A 229 7.37 2.78 -28.02
N THR A 230 6.06 2.56 -27.89
CA THR A 230 5.16 2.25 -29.00
C THR A 230 5.13 3.37 -30.03
N LEU A 231 5.09 4.63 -29.60
CA LEU A 231 5.14 5.78 -30.50
C LEU A 231 6.45 5.86 -31.27
N GLN A 232 7.58 5.58 -30.62
CA GLN A 232 8.89 5.54 -31.29
C GLN A 232 8.96 4.41 -32.33
N VAL A 233 8.44 3.23 -32.00
CA VAL A 233 8.37 2.10 -32.94
C VAL A 233 7.49 2.45 -34.15
N HIS A 234 6.35 3.09 -33.93
CA HIS A 234 5.51 3.57 -35.04
C HIS A 234 6.23 4.62 -35.89
N ALA A 235 6.95 5.56 -35.29
CA ALA A 235 7.75 6.55 -36.02
C ALA A 235 8.77 5.90 -36.95
N MET A 236 9.55 4.95 -36.41
CA MET A 236 10.55 4.20 -37.18
C MET A 236 9.90 3.38 -38.30
N THR A 237 8.74 2.77 -38.02
CA THR A 237 8.00 1.98 -39.01
C THR A 237 7.50 2.85 -40.16
N LEU A 238 6.94 4.02 -39.87
CA LEU A 238 6.48 4.97 -40.89
C LEU A 238 7.64 5.45 -41.78
N GLN A 239 8.81 5.71 -41.19
CA GLN A 239 10.02 6.06 -41.94
C GLN A 239 10.47 4.91 -42.84
N ALA A 240 10.52 3.68 -42.32
CA ALA A 240 10.91 2.50 -43.09
C ALA A 240 9.98 2.21 -44.28
N LEU A 241 8.69 2.53 -44.13
CA LEU A 241 7.68 2.42 -45.18
C LEU A 241 7.63 3.62 -46.13
N ALA A 242 8.45 4.65 -45.92
CA ALA A 242 8.37 5.93 -46.63
C ALA A 242 6.95 6.52 -46.63
N ALA A 243 6.25 6.41 -45.50
CA ALA A 243 4.89 6.90 -45.34
C ALA A 243 4.85 8.44 -45.34
N SER A 244 3.75 9.01 -45.85
CA SER A 244 3.50 10.45 -45.79
C SER A 244 3.29 10.93 -44.35
N ASN A 245 3.86 12.08 -44.00
CA ASN A 245 3.65 12.74 -42.71
C ASN A 245 2.39 13.65 -42.69
N GLN A 246 1.71 13.83 -43.84
CA GLN A 246 0.53 14.69 -43.95
C GLN A 246 -0.58 14.37 -42.93
N PRO A 247 -0.88 13.09 -42.59
CA PRO A 247 -1.88 12.78 -41.57
C PRO A 247 -1.58 13.36 -40.18
N PHE A 248 -0.31 13.65 -39.87
CA PHE A 248 0.15 14.20 -38.59
C PHE A 248 0.21 15.74 -38.60
N ASN A 249 -0.35 16.40 -39.62
CA ASN A 249 -0.34 17.86 -39.67
C ASN A 249 -1.10 18.45 -38.47
N PRO A 250 -0.49 19.35 -37.66
CA PRO A 250 -1.11 19.91 -36.46
C PRO A 250 -2.49 20.55 -36.69
N PHE A 251 -2.76 21.07 -37.89
CA PHE A 251 -4.09 21.60 -38.24
C PHE A 251 -5.19 20.54 -38.09
N LEU A 252 -4.96 19.31 -38.59
CA LEU A 252 -5.96 18.24 -38.55
C LEU A 252 -6.32 17.85 -37.11
N HIS A 253 -5.32 17.77 -36.24
CA HIS A 253 -5.49 17.38 -34.83
C HIS A 253 -6.08 18.51 -33.99
N LYS A 254 -5.79 19.78 -34.29
CA LYS A 254 -6.41 20.95 -33.65
C LYS A 254 -7.88 21.15 -34.00
N VAL A 255 -8.35 20.60 -35.11
CA VAL A 255 -9.79 20.63 -35.47
C VAL A 255 -10.55 19.49 -34.77
N LYS A 256 -9.87 18.39 -34.42
CA LYS A 256 -10.41 17.28 -33.63
C LYS A 256 -9.68 17.16 -32.28
N SER A 257 -9.89 18.17 -31.43
CA SER A 257 -9.12 18.45 -30.20
C SER A 257 -9.35 17.48 -29.03
N HIS A 258 -9.29 16.18 -29.25
CA HIS A 258 -9.16 15.23 -28.14
C HIS A 258 -7.74 15.33 -27.57
N GLN A 259 -7.62 15.52 -26.25
CA GLN A 259 -6.32 15.79 -25.60
C GLN A 259 -5.24 14.77 -25.97
N GLY A 260 -5.55 13.48 -25.89
CA GLY A 260 -4.60 12.41 -26.27
C GLY A 260 -4.21 12.43 -27.75
N GLN A 261 -5.11 12.85 -28.65
CA GLN A 261 -4.79 12.96 -30.08
C GLN A 261 -3.89 14.17 -30.38
N VAL A 262 -4.02 15.26 -29.63
CA VAL A 262 -3.24 16.49 -29.82
C VAL A 262 -1.85 16.36 -29.19
N CYS A 263 -1.75 15.81 -27.98
CA CYS A 263 -0.47 15.67 -27.26
C CYS A 263 0.51 14.74 -27.99
N GLU A 264 0.00 13.69 -28.64
CA GLU A 264 0.83 12.70 -29.34
C GLU A 264 1.20 13.14 -30.77
N ASN A 265 0.80 14.33 -31.20
CA ASN A 265 1.03 14.84 -32.55
C ASN A 265 2.24 15.80 -32.64
N HIS A 266 3.38 15.37 -32.09
CA HIS A 266 4.68 16.05 -32.21
C HIS A 266 5.64 15.28 -33.12
N PHE A 267 5.15 14.90 -34.30
CA PHE A 267 5.98 14.39 -35.40
C PHE A 267 6.61 15.52 -36.22
#